data_AF-Q9WZW0-F1
#
_entry.id   AF-Q9WZW0-F1
#
_cell.length_a   1.000
_cell.length_b   1.000
_cell.length_c   1.000
_cell.angle_alpha   90.00
_cell.angle_beta   90.00
_cell.angle_gamma   90.00
#
_symmetry.space_group_name_H-M   'P 1'
#
loop_
_entity.id
_entity.type
_entity.pdbx_description
1 polymer ?
#
loop_
_entity_poly.entity_id
_entity_poly.type
_entity_poly.pdbx_seq_one_letter_code
_entity_poly.pdbx_strand_id
1 'polypeptide(L)'
;MKHGILVAYKPKGPTSHDVVDEVRKKLKTRKVGHGGTLDPFACGVLIIGVNQGTRILEFYKDLKKVYWVKMRLGLITETFDITGEVVEERECNVTEEEIREAIFSFVGEYDQVPPAYSAKKYKGERLYKLAREGKIINLPPKRVKIFKIWDVNIEGRDVSFRVEVSPGTYIRSLCMDIGYKLGCGATAVELVRESVGPHTIEESLNVFEAAPEEIENRIIPLEKCLEWLPRVVVHQESTKMILNGSQIHLEMLKEWDGFKKGEVVRVFNEEGRLLALAEAERNSSFLETLRKHERNERVLTLRKVFNTR
;
A
#
# COMPACT_ATOMS: atom_id res chain seq x y z
N MET A 1 21.48 9.22 -11.35
CA MET A 1 20.24 8.41 -11.47
C MET A 1 19.58 8.36 -10.10
N LYS A 2 18.37 8.89 -9.93
CA LYS A 2 17.69 8.84 -8.62
C LYS A 2 17.07 7.46 -8.34
N HIS A 3 17.09 7.06 -7.07
CA HIS A 3 16.55 5.79 -6.59
C HIS A 3 15.64 6.07 -5.40
N GLY A 4 14.41 5.56 -5.42
CA GLY A 4 13.52 5.86 -4.30
C GLY A 4 12.04 5.68 -4.59
N ILE A 5 11.24 6.32 -3.74
CA ILE A 5 9.79 6.31 -3.80
C ILE A 5 9.28 7.69 -4.18
N LEU A 6 8.29 7.74 -5.05
CA LEU A 6 7.53 8.93 -5.40
C LEU A 6 6.10 8.73 -4.90
N VAL A 7 5.59 9.71 -4.16
CA VAL A 7 4.19 9.80 -3.76
C VAL A 7 3.45 10.48 -4.90
N ALA A 8 2.81 9.72 -5.78
CA ALA A 8 2.07 10.27 -6.92
C ALA A 8 0.58 10.40 -6.59
N TYR A 9 -0.07 11.40 -7.16
CA TYR A 9 -1.52 11.50 -7.24
C TYR A 9 -1.99 10.83 -8.53
N LYS A 10 -2.90 9.84 -8.43
CA LYS A 10 -3.63 9.33 -9.59
C LYS A 10 -4.94 10.11 -9.72
N PRO A 11 -5.18 10.88 -10.81
CA PRO A 11 -6.49 11.48 -11.06
C PRO A 11 -7.55 10.40 -11.37
N LYS A 12 -8.82 10.79 -11.30
CA LYS A 12 -9.95 9.94 -11.73
C LYS A 12 -9.89 9.75 -13.26
N GLY A 13 -10.08 8.53 -13.74
CA GLY A 13 -9.99 8.18 -15.16
C GLY A 13 -8.88 7.19 -15.47
N PRO A 14 -7.59 7.57 -15.42
CA PRO A 14 -6.49 6.68 -15.80
C PRO A 14 -6.33 5.51 -14.84
N THR A 15 -5.74 4.43 -15.34
CA THR A 15 -5.33 3.28 -14.54
C THR A 15 -4.06 3.60 -13.74
N SER A 16 -3.75 2.76 -12.74
CA SER A 16 -2.46 2.86 -12.04
C SER A 16 -1.25 2.59 -12.96
N HIS A 17 -1.45 1.85 -14.06
CA HIS A 17 -0.38 1.58 -15.02
C HIS A 17 -0.07 2.81 -15.88
N ASP A 18 -1.09 3.60 -16.23
CA ASP A 18 -0.89 4.84 -17.00
C ASP A 18 -0.03 5.84 -16.22
N VAL A 19 -0.19 5.91 -14.89
CA VAL A 19 0.69 6.72 -14.01
C VAL A 19 2.14 6.22 -14.08
N VAL A 20 2.35 4.90 -14.07
CA VAL A 20 3.69 4.31 -14.19
C VAL A 20 4.31 4.64 -15.55
N ASP A 21 3.54 4.57 -16.62
CA ASP A 21 4.00 4.90 -17.97
C ASP A 21 4.34 6.38 -18.12
N GLU A 22 3.54 7.27 -17.52
CA GLU A 22 3.81 8.71 -17.52
C GLU A 22 5.11 9.05 -16.78
N VAL A 23 5.32 8.47 -15.59
CA VAL A 23 6.57 8.63 -14.83
C VAL A 23 7.76 8.05 -15.60
N ARG A 24 7.60 6.86 -16.21
CA ARG A 24 8.63 6.22 -17.04
C ARG A 24 9.04 7.12 -18.21
N LYS A 25 8.07 7.74 -18.88
CA LYS A 25 8.27 8.66 -20.00
C LYS A 25 9.01 9.91 -19.57
N LYS A 26 8.55 10.58 -18.51
CA LYS A 26 9.14 11.84 -18.02
C LYS A 26 10.55 11.66 -17.45
N LEU A 27 10.80 10.60 -16.69
CA LEU A 27 12.13 10.32 -16.10
C LEU A 27 13.10 9.58 -17.02
N LYS A 28 12.65 9.15 -18.21
CA LYS A 28 13.45 8.38 -19.18
C LYS A 28 14.14 7.15 -18.56
N THR A 29 13.52 6.49 -17.57
CA THR A 29 14.03 5.25 -16.96
C THR A 29 13.01 4.13 -17.09
N ARG A 30 13.45 2.95 -17.53
CA ARG A 30 12.57 1.79 -17.71
C ARG A 30 12.04 1.22 -16.38
N LYS A 31 12.83 1.30 -15.31
CA LYS A 31 12.55 0.61 -14.05
C LYS A 31 11.65 1.46 -13.14
N VAL A 32 10.36 1.48 -13.49
CA VAL A 32 9.29 2.13 -12.72
C VAL A 32 8.18 1.12 -12.48
N GLY A 33 7.63 1.11 -11.26
CA GLY A 33 6.49 0.28 -10.87
C GLY A 33 5.71 0.88 -9.72
N HIS A 34 4.58 0.28 -9.32
CA HIS A 34 3.72 0.83 -8.27
C HIS A 34 3.44 -0.15 -7.11
N GLY A 35 3.17 0.42 -5.93
CA GLY A 35 3.01 -0.24 -4.64
C GLY A 35 1.57 -0.38 -4.15
N GLY A 36 0.68 -0.86 -5.02
CA GLY A 36 -0.75 -1.04 -4.68
C GLY A 36 -1.66 -0.34 -5.68
N THR A 37 -2.47 -1.12 -6.39
CA THR A 37 -3.38 -0.61 -7.43
C THR A 37 -4.45 0.29 -6.83
N LEU A 38 -4.87 1.28 -7.61
CA LEU A 38 -6.02 2.15 -7.40
C LEU A 38 -6.91 2.00 -8.64
N ASP A 39 -8.21 1.74 -8.43
CA ASP A 39 -9.17 1.53 -9.53
C ASP A 39 -9.29 2.80 -10.42
N PRO A 40 -9.65 2.66 -11.72
CA PRO A 40 -9.72 3.79 -12.64
C PRO A 40 -10.66 4.92 -12.17
N PHE A 41 -11.85 4.57 -11.65
CA PHE A 41 -12.86 5.53 -11.19
C PHE A 41 -12.47 6.29 -9.91
N ALA A 42 -11.49 5.77 -9.19
CA ALA A 42 -11.03 6.32 -7.92
C ALA A 42 -9.79 7.19 -8.15
N CYS A 43 -9.46 8.07 -7.21
CA CYS A 43 -8.27 8.93 -7.26
C CYS A 43 -7.48 8.91 -5.94
N GLY A 44 -6.35 9.62 -5.88
CA GLY A 44 -5.57 9.79 -4.66
C GLY A 44 -4.18 9.15 -4.71
N VAL A 45 -3.62 8.86 -3.53
CA VAL A 45 -2.22 8.46 -3.34
C VAL A 45 -1.89 7.16 -4.07
N LEU A 46 -0.84 7.16 -4.88
CA LEU A 46 -0.26 5.98 -5.52
C LEU A 46 1.25 5.98 -5.31
N ILE A 47 1.74 4.99 -4.56
CA ILE A 47 3.17 4.81 -4.33
C ILE A 47 3.85 4.31 -5.60
N ILE A 48 4.80 5.08 -6.13
CA ILE A 48 5.60 4.73 -7.30
C ILE A 48 7.04 4.47 -6.87
N GLY A 49 7.59 3.34 -7.29
CA GLY A 49 9.00 3.00 -7.07
C GLY A 49 9.81 3.32 -8.33
N VAL A 50 10.93 4.03 -8.14
CA VAL A 50 11.84 4.42 -9.22
C VAL A 50 13.19 3.72 -9.04
N ASN A 51 13.65 3.06 -10.10
CA ASN A 51 14.91 2.32 -10.17
C ASN A 51 15.05 1.30 -9.02
N GLN A 52 16.05 1.42 -8.14
CA GLN A 52 16.21 0.52 -6.99
C GLN A 52 15.04 0.62 -5.99
N GLY A 53 14.30 1.73 -5.96
CA GLY A 53 13.10 1.90 -5.13
C GLY A 53 11.95 0.94 -5.49
N THR A 54 11.92 0.41 -6.72
CA THR A 54 10.97 -0.65 -7.08
C THR A 54 11.11 -1.91 -6.21
N ARG A 55 12.30 -2.16 -5.64
CA ARG A 55 12.58 -3.35 -4.84
C ARG A 55 11.98 -3.29 -3.44
N ILE A 56 11.62 -2.10 -2.96
CA ILE A 56 11.02 -1.91 -1.64
C ILE A 56 9.50 -1.70 -1.68
N LEU A 57 8.88 -1.76 -2.86
CA LEU A 57 7.43 -1.60 -3.03
C LEU A 57 6.59 -2.61 -2.22
N GLU A 58 7.14 -3.78 -1.90
CA GLU A 58 6.43 -4.77 -1.07
C GLU A 58 6.11 -4.23 0.32
N PHE A 59 7.02 -3.49 0.94
CA PHE A 59 6.82 -2.92 2.27
C PHE A 59 5.69 -1.87 2.29
N TYR A 60 5.51 -1.14 1.19
CA TYR A 60 4.42 -0.17 1.03
C TYR A 60 3.07 -0.83 0.74
N LYS A 61 3.08 -1.98 0.05
CA LYS A 61 1.86 -2.77 -0.21
C LYS A 61 1.23 -3.29 1.07
N ASP A 62 2.01 -3.48 2.12
CA ASP A 62 1.54 -4.01 3.41
C ASP A 62 1.12 -2.94 4.42
N LEU A 63 1.36 -1.66 4.11
CA LEU A 63 0.91 -0.55 4.97
C LEU A 63 -0.62 -0.50 5.06
N LYS A 64 -1.14 0.17 6.09
CA LYS A 64 -2.56 0.52 6.14
C LYS A 64 -2.89 1.57 5.08
N LYS A 65 -4.17 1.67 4.72
CA LYS A 65 -4.67 2.67 3.76
C LYS A 65 -5.85 3.41 4.37
N VAL A 66 -5.92 4.71 4.11
CA VAL A 66 -7.10 5.53 4.43
C VAL A 66 -7.80 5.92 3.14
N TYR A 67 -9.12 5.75 3.13
CA TYR A 67 -9.97 6.14 2.01
C TYR A 67 -11.09 7.04 2.52
N TRP A 68 -11.46 8.02 1.71
CA TRP A 68 -12.79 8.60 1.71
C TRP A 68 -13.61 7.95 0.60
N VAL A 69 -14.85 7.57 0.90
CA VAL A 69 -15.76 6.96 -0.07
C VAL A 69 -17.12 7.62 0.01
N LYS A 70 -17.78 7.75 -1.14
CA LYS A 70 -19.21 8.02 -1.25
C LYS A 70 -19.88 6.83 -1.93
N MET A 71 -20.94 6.32 -1.33
CA MET A 71 -21.75 5.24 -1.87
C MET A 71 -23.19 5.70 -2.10
N ARG A 72 -23.85 5.12 -3.10
CA ARG A 72 -25.27 5.33 -3.38
C ARG A 72 -26.05 4.11 -2.93
N LEU A 73 -26.88 4.28 -1.92
CA LEU A 73 -27.82 3.27 -1.43
C LEU A 73 -28.90 3.00 -2.49
N GLY A 74 -29.35 1.75 -2.55
CA GLY A 74 -30.37 1.32 -3.51
C GLY A 74 -29.84 1.04 -4.92
N LEU A 75 -28.54 1.25 -5.19
CA LEU A 75 -27.95 1.02 -6.51
C LEU A 75 -26.97 -0.15 -6.49
N ILE A 76 -27.15 -1.13 -7.39
CA ILE A 76 -26.21 -2.23 -7.60
C ILE A 76 -25.75 -2.24 -9.05
N THR A 77 -24.43 -2.30 -9.24
CA THR A 77 -23.76 -2.37 -10.54
C THR A 77 -22.90 -3.61 -10.64
N GLU A 78 -22.58 -4.07 -11.85
CA GLU A 78 -21.73 -5.25 -12.04
C GLU A 78 -20.34 -5.13 -11.38
N THR A 79 -19.77 -3.92 -11.38
CA THR A 79 -18.41 -3.65 -10.88
C THR A 79 -18.40 -3.18 -9.43
N PHE A 80 -19.57 -2.97 -8.82
CA PHE A 80 -19.77 -2.31 -7.52
C PHE A 80 -19.26 -0.86 -7.48
N ASP A 81 -19.15 -0.23 -8.65
CA ASP A 81 -18.87 1.19 -8.81
C ASP A 81 -19.66 1.79 -9.98
N ILE A 82 -19.70 3.12 -10.09
CA ILE A 82 -20.46 3.82 -11.13
C ILE A 82 -19.97 3.61 -12.57
N THR A 83 -18.89 2.85 -12.79
CA THR A 83 -18.42 2.52 -14.14
C THR A 83 -18.97 1.20 -14.66
N GLY A 84 -19.63 0.42 -13.80
CA GLY A 84 -20.30 -0.82 -14.19
C GLY A 84 -21.72 -0.58 -14.67
N GLU A 85 -22.25 -1.54 -15.43
CA GLU A 85 -23.65 -1.55 -15.82
C GLU A 85 -24.55 -1.74 -14.59
N VAL A 86 -25.68 -1.03 -14.57
CA VAL A 86 -26.67 -1.15 -13.51
C VAL A 86 -27.37 -2.49 -13.64
N VAL A 87 -27.29 -3.32 -12.61
CA VAL A 87 -27.95 -4.65 -12.57
C VAL A 87 -29.23 -4.63 -11.75
N GLU A 88 -29.31 -3.74 -10.76
CA GLU A 88 -30.49 -3.62 -9.90
C GLU A 88 -30.56 -2.21 -9.29
N GLU A 89 -31.77 -1.65 -9.21
CA GLU A 89 -32.06 -0.42 -8.47
C GLU A 89 -33.27 -0.67 -7.58
N ARG A 90 -33.12 -0.43 -6.28
CA ARG A 90 -34.12 -0.64 -5.23
C ARG A 90 -34.40 0.67 -4.52
N GLU A 91 -35.62 0.79 -4.02
CA GLU A 91 -35.94 1.83 -3.04
C GLU A 91 -35.22 1.53 -1.71
N CYS A 92 -34.71 2.57 -1.04
CA CYS A 92 -34.01 2.43 0.23
C CYS A 92 -34.63 3.37 1.27
N ASN A 93 -35.48 2.81 2.13
CA ASN A 93 -36.30 3.54 3.10
C ASN A 93 -35.80 3.29 4.53
N VAL A 94 -34.50 3.45 4.74
CA VAL A 94 -33.83 3.26 6.04
C VAL A 94 -33.60 4.60 6.73
N THR A 95 -33.59 4.62 8.06
CA THR A 95 -33.30 5.84 8.82
C THR A 95 -31.79 6.13 8.86
N GLU A 96 -31.42 7.36 9.22
CA GLU A 96 -30.01 7.70 9.38
C GLU A 96 -29.34 6.89 10.51
N GLU A 97 -30.08 6.53 11.55
CA GLU A 97 -29.61 5.68 12.65
C GLU A 97 -29.28 4.27 12.14
N GLU A 98 -30.17 3.67 11.34
CA GLU A 98 -29.95 2.35 10.73
C GLU A 98 -28.73 2.35 9.81
N ILE A 99 -28.56 3.43 9.01
CA ILE A 99 -27.38 3.62 8.17
C ILE A 99 -26.10 3.66 9.02
N ARG A 100 -26.07 4.46 10.09
CA ARG A 100 -24.90 4.55 10.97
C ARG A 100 -24.61 3.21 11.65
N GLU A 101 -25.63 2.53 12.17
CA GLU A 101 -25.47 1.21 12.79
C GLU A 101 -24.88 0.19 11.82
N ALA A 102 -25.41 0.14 10.59
CA ALA A 102 -24.89 -0.74 9.55
C ALA A 102 -23.43 -0.43 9.21
N ILE A 103 -23.07 0.84 9.02
CA ILE A 103 -21.68 1.26 8.71
C ILE A 103 -20.72 0.85 9.84
N PHE A 104 -21.04 1.22 11.09
CA PHE A 104 -20.14 0.95 12.22
C PHE A 104 -20.07 -0.54 12.59
N SER A 105 -21.06 -1.35 12.21
CA SER A 105 -21.05 -2.80 12.45
C SER A 105 -19.90 -3.53 11.73
N PHE A 106 -19.27 -2.93 10.72
CA PHE A 106 -18.12 -3.50 10.02
C PHE A 106 -16.77 -3.17 10.65
N VAL A 107 -16.72 -2.29 11.67
CA VAL A 107 -15.47 -2.01 12.40
C VAL A 107 -15.03 -3.27 13.14
N GLY A 108 -13.79 -3.69 12.91
CA GLY A 108 -13.28 -4.98 13.36
C GLY A 108 -12.71 -5.80 12.21
N GLU A 109 -12.99 -7.10 12.21
CA GLU A 109 -12.49 -8.02 11.19
C GLU A 109 -13.60 -8.90 10.66
N TYR A 110 -13.67 -9.04 9.33
CA TYR A 110 -14.61 -9.95 8.68
C TYR A 110 -14.00 -10.55 7.42
N ASP A 111 -14.63 -11.61 6.93
CA ASP A 111 -14.23 -12.30 5.72
C ASP A 111 -14.91 -11.65 4.51
N GLN A 112 -14.16 -10.81 3.81
CA GLN A 112 -14.67 -10.06 2.66
C GLN A 112 -14.45 -10.83 1.36
N VAL A 113 -15.48 -10.91 0.53
CA VAL A 113 -15.37 -11.45 -0.84
C VAL A 113 -14.83 -10.37 -1.77
N PRO A 114 -13.72 -10.61 -2.49
CA PRO A 114 -13.23 -9.67 -3.50
C PRO A 114 -14.29 -9.43 -4.59
N PRO A 115 -14.42 -8.21 -5.13
CA PRO A 115 -15.34 -7.97 -6.24
C PRO A 115 -14.87 -8.73 -7.47
N ALA A 116 -15.82 -9.18 -8.30
CA ALA A 116 -15.53 -9.91 -9.54
C ALA A 116 -14.56 -9.14 -10.45
N TYR A 117 -14.72 -7.82 -10.51
CA TYR A 117 -13.82 -6.92 -11.23
C TYR A 117 -12.63 -6.50 -10.35
N SER A 118 -11.65 -7.39 -10.17
CA SER A 118 -10.41 -7.10 -9.42
C SER A 118 -9.15 -7.65 -10.08
N ALA A 119 -7.98 -7.14 -9.64
CA ALA A 119 -6.68 -7.60 -10.12
C ALA A 119 -6.21 -8.95 -9.52
N LYS A 120 -7.04 -9.61 -8.70
CA LYS A 120 -6.74 -10.96 -8.16
C LYS A 120 -6.65 -11.97 -9.29
N LYS A 121 -5.93 -13.07 -9.06
CA LYS A 121 -5.77 -14.13 -10.05
C LYS A 121 -6.57 -15.38 -9.65
N TYR A 122 -7.21 -16.00 -10.62
CA TYR A 122 -7.75 -17.35 -10.55
C TYR A 122 -7.10 -18.20 -11.65
N LYS A 123 -6.46 -19.31 -11.28
CA LYS A 123 -5.71 -20.19 -12.22
C LYS A 123 -4.76 -19.44 -13.17
N GLY A 124 -4.09 -18.39 -12.66
CA GLY A 124 -3.12 -17.58 -13.42
C GLY A 124 -3.71 -16.37 -14.17
N GLU A 125 -5.02 -16.35 -14.42
CA GLU A 125 -5.73 -15.26 -15.11
C GLU A 125 -6.31 -14.25 -14.12
N ARG A 126 -6.37 -12.97 -14.48
CA ARG A 126 -6.91 -11.92 -13.58
C ARG A 126 -8.44 -11.96 -13.58
N LEU A 127 -9.08 -11.79 -12.42
CA LEU A 127 -10.54 -11.87 -12.28
C LEU A 127 -11.26 -10.86 -13.18
N TYR A 128 -10.78 -9.63 -13.29
CA TYR A 128 -11.41 -8.64 -14.19
C TYR A 128 -11.43 -9.11 -15.65
N LYS A 129 -10.47 -9.94 -16.08
CA LYS A 129 -10.43 -10.48 -17.44
C LYS A 129 -11.53 -11.54 -17.59
N LEU A 130 -11.64 -12.45 -16.62
CA LEU A 130 -12.69 -13.48 -16.59
C LEU A 130 -14.10 -12.87 -16.49
N ALA A 131 -14.29 -11.85 -15.66
CA ALA A 131 -15.56 -11.14 -15.51
C ALA A 131 -16.00 -10.47 -16.83
N ARG A 132 -15.06 -9.84 -17.57
CA ARG A 132 -15.32 -9.28 -18.91
C ARG A 132 -15.65 -10.34 -19.97
N GLU A 133 -15.26 -11.60 -19.76
CA GLU A 133 -15.65 -12.74 -20.59
C GLU A 133 -16.99 -13.36 -20.14
N GLY A 134 -17.71 -12.74 -19.21
CA GLY A 134 -18.96 -13.24 -18.62
C GLY A 134 -18.78 -14.33 -17.56
N LYS A 135 -17.53 -14.64 -17.16
CA LYS A 135 -17.22 -15.67 -16.15
C LYS A 135 -17.01 -15.04 -14.79
N ILE A 136 -18.09 -14.90 -14.03
CA ILE A 136 -18.02 -14.45 -12.63
C ILE A 136 -17.49 -15.59 -11.76
N ILE A 137 -16.30 -15.39 -11.19
CA ILE A 137 -15.65 -16.35 -10.28
C ILE A 137 -15.67 -15.78 -8.87
N ASN A 138 -16.32 -16.51 -7.96
CA ASN A 138 -16.28 -16.20 -6.53
C ASN A 138 -15.01 -16.79 -5.92
N LEU A 139 -14.08 -15.91 -5.52
CA LEU A 139 -12.91 -16.33 -4.75
C LEU A 139 -13.30 -16.64 -3.30
N PRO A 140 -12.51 -17.49 -2.61
CA PRO A 140 -12.67 -17.63 -1.17
C PRO A 140 -12.57 -16.25 -0.50
N PRO A 141 -13.40 -15.99 0.51
CA PRO A 141 -13.30 -14.78 1.31
C PRO A 141 -11.89 -14.57 1.86
N LYS A 142 -11.47 -13.30 1.95
CA LYS A 142 -10.21 -12.92 2.60
C LYS A 142 -10.53 -12.17 3.88
N ARG A 143 -9.93 -12.58 4.98
CA ARG A 143 -9.95 -11.83 6.24
C ARG A 143 -9.36 -10.44 6.01
N VAL A 144 -10.15 -9.41 6.27
CA VAL A 144 -9.77 -8.01 6.22
C VAL A 144 -10.04 -7.35 7.56
N LYS A 145 -9.35 -6.25 7.84
CA LYS A 145 -9.53 -5.44 9.05
C LYS A 145 -9.95 -4.03 8.69
N ILE A 146 -11.06 -3.60 9.28
CA ILE A 146 -11.55 -2.23 9.28
C ILE A 146 -11.17 -1.65 10.64
N PHE A 147 -10.11 -0.84 10.68
CA PHE A 147 -9.57 -0.33 11.94
C PHE A 147 -10.48 0.70 12.59
N LYS A 148 -10.99 1.63 11.79
CA LYS A 148 -11.93 2.67 12.22
C LYS A 148 -12.67 3.26 11.02
N ILE A 149 -13.89 3.72 11.26
CA ILE A 149 -14.69 4.55 10.36
C ILE A 149 -15.00 5.86 11.08
N TRP A 150 -14.97 6.98 10.37
CA TRP A 150 -15.31 8.30 10.91
C TRP A 150 -15.79 9.23 9.79
N ASP A 151 -16.17 10.46 10.14
CA ASP A 151 -16.70 11.47 9.20
C ASP A 151 -17.89 10.97 8.36
N VAL A 152 -18.84 10.27 8.99
CA VAL A 152 -20.04 9.78 8.32
C VAL A 152 -20.99 10.95 8.03
N ASN A 153 -21.25 11.19 6.75
CA ASN A 153 -22.18 12.20 6.25
C ASN A 153 -23.25 11.53 5.38
N ILE A 154 -24.53 11.82 5.67
CA ILE A 154 -25.69 11.20 5.02
C ILE A 154 -26.47 12.31 4.31
N GLU A 155 -26.58 12.21 2.99
CA GLU A 155 -27.28 13.18 2.14
C GLU A 155 -28.29 12.42 1.25
N GLY A 156 -29.46 12.12 1.82
CA GLY A 156 -30.47 11.30 1.15
C GLY A 156 -29.94 9.89 0.87
N ARG A 157 -29.92 9.48 -0.41
CA ARG A 157 -29.41 8.16 -0.83
C ARG A 157 -27.90 8.06 -0.92
N ASP A 158 -27.19 9.20 -0.90
CA ASP A 158 -25.75 9.24 -1.02
C ASP A 158 -25.13 9.40 0.38
N VAL A 159 -24.30 8.44 0.77
CA VAL A 159 -23.64 8.38 2.08
C VAL A 159 -22.14 8.38 1.88
N SER A 160 -21.42 9.19 2.64
CA SER A 160 -19.96 9.24 2.60
C SER A 160 -19.33 9.07 3.97
N PHE A 161 -18.11 8.53 4.00
CA PHE A 161 -17.34 8.34 5.23
C PHE A 161 -15.87 8.13 4.92
N ARG A 162 -15.02 8.24 5.96
CA ARG A 162 -13.61 7.85 5.92
C ARG A 162 -13.40 6.52 6.61
N VAL A 163 -12.46 5.73 6.11
CA VAL A 163 -12.14 4.40 6.65
C VAL A 163 -10.65 4.11 6.59
N GLU A 164 -10.10 3.59 7.69
CA GLU A 164 -8.74 3.04 7.77
C GLU A 164 -8.81 1.51 7.67
N VAL A 165 -8.13 0.93 6.68
CA VAL A 165 -8.23 -0.49 6.36
C VAL A 165 -6.88 -1.19 6.26
N SER A 166 -6.91 -2.51 6.45
CA SER A 166 -5.79 -3.40 6.14
C SER A 166 -5.46 -3.44 4.62
N PRO A 167 -4.24 -3.82 4.23
CA PRO A 167 -3.91 -4.02 2.83
C PRO A 167 -4.75 -5.11 2.16
N GLY A 168 -5.25 -4.80 0.96
CA GLY A 168 -6.06 -5.72 0.15
C GLY A 168 -7.53 -5.81 0.53
N THR A 169 -8.02 -4.90 1.38
CA THR A 169 -9.46 -4.62 1.55
C THR A 169 -9.98 -3.88 0.31
N TYR A 170 -11.15 -4.30 -0.18
CA TYR A 170 -11.85 -3.67 -1.29
C TYR A 170 -12.94 -2.75 -0.73
N ILE A 171 -12.82 -1.45 -0.97
CA ILE A 171 -13.82 -0.47 -0.52
C ILE A 171 -15.16 -0.66 -1.27
N ARG A 172 -15.11 -1.06 -2.54
CA ARG A 172 -16.30 -1.45 -3.31
C ARG A 172 -17.09 -2.59 -2.66
N SER A 173 -16.40 -3.65 -2.20
CA SER A 173 -17.05 -4.73 -1.46
C SER A 173 -17.59 -4.24 -0.11
N LEU A 174 -16.86 -3.38 0.60
CA LEU A 174 -17.36 -2.80 1.86
C LEU A 174 -18.67 -2.03 1.65
N CYS A 175 -18.77 -1.20 0.61
CA CYS A 175 -20.01 -0.52 0.26
C CYS A 175 -21.15 -1.51 -0.03
N MET A 176 -20.91 -2.52 -0.86
CA MET A 176 -21.91 -3.56 -1.13
C MET A 176 -22.33 -4.31 0.13
N ASP A 177 -21.40 -4.69 1.00
CA ASP A 177 -21.68 -5.42 2.23
C ASP A 177 -22.55 -4.57 3.18
N ILE A 178 -22.26 -3.27 3.30
CA ILE A 178 -23.11 -2.32 4.04
C ILE A 178 -24.49 -2.19 3.38
N GLY A 179 -24.55 -2.08 2.06
CA GLY A 179 -25.81 -2.04 1.31
C GLY A 179 -26.66 -3.29 1.51
N TYR A 180 -26.05 -4.48 1.54
CA TYR A 180 -26.73 -5.73 1.84
C TYR A 180 -27.20 -5.80 3.29
N LYS A 181 -26.40 -5.28 4.24
CA LYS A 181 -26.81 -5.17 5.65
C LYS A 181 -28.07 -4.30 5.81
N LEU A 182 -28.20 -3.25 4.99
CA LEU A 182 -29.38 -2.38 4.93
C LEU A 182 -30.52 -2.93 4.04
N GLY A 183 -30.30 -4.06 3.34
CA GLY A 183 -31.31 -4.71 2.49
C GLY A 183 -31.54 -4.08 1.11
N CYS A 184 -30.99 -2.90 0.83
CA CYS A 184 -31.22 -2.16 -0.42
C CYS A 184 -30.05 -2.22 -1.43
N GLY A 185 -28.87 -2.71 -1.02
CA GLY A 185 -27.65 -2.67 -1.84
C GLY A 185 -27.01 -1.28 -1.89
N ALA A 186 -25.74 -1.21 -2.31
CA ALA A 186 -25.06 0.07 -2.45
C ALA A 186 -23.85 0.01 -3.40
N THR A 187 -23.68 1.04 -4.20
CA THR A 187 -22.57 1.14 -5.18
C THR A 187 -21.63 2.28 -4.82
N ALA A 188 -20.32 2.07 -4.92
CA ALA A 188 -19.34 3.15 -4.71
C ALA A 188 -19.39 4.16 -5.87
N VAL A 189 -19.75 5.41 -5.59
CA VAL A 189 -19.88 6.47 -6.61
C VAL A 189 -18.63 7.34 -6.72
N GLU A 190 -17.94 7.53 -5.59
CA GLU A 190 -16.67 8.24 -5.52
C GLU A 190 -15.75 7.56 -4.51
N LEU A 191 -14.46 7.54 -4.81
CA LEU A 191 -13.47 6.90 -3.95
C LEU A 191 -12.14 7.64 -4.07
N VAL A 192 -11.62 8.09 -2.92
CA VAL A 192 -10.36 8.82 -2.81
C VAL A 192 -9.46 8.08 -1.82
N ARG A 193 -8.28 7.65 -2.26
CA ARG A 193 -7.24 7.13 -1.35
C ARG A 193 -6.44 8.29 -0.78
N GLU A 194 -6.72 8.65 0.44
CA GLU A 194 -6.16 9.83 1.09
C GLU A 194 -4.77 9.57 1.66
N SER A 195 -4.47 8.33 2.06
CA SER A 195 -3.12 7.96 2.49
C SER A 195 -2.75 6.49 2.29
N VAL A 196 -1.44 6.25 2.20
CA VAL A 196 -0.81 4.93 2.26
C VAL A 196 0.27 4.96 3.33
N GLY A 197 -0.02 4.36 4.49
CA GLY A 197 0.78 4.55 5.69
C GLY A 197 0.97 6.04 6.02
N PRO A 198 2.21 6.53 6.18
CA PRO A 198 2.44 7.94 6.50
C PRO A 198 2.29 8.88 5.30
N HIS A 199 2.19 8.37 4.06
CA HIS A 199 2.17 9.21 2.86
C HIS A 199 0.76 9.66 2.53
N THR A 200 0.54 10.97 2.51
CA THR A 200 -0.80 11.57 2.34
C THR A 200 -1.02 12.13 0.93
N ILE A 201 -2.27 12.47 0.63
CA ILE A 201 -2.69 13.06 -0.64
C ILE A 201 -2.16 14.48 -0.80
N GLU A 202 -1.99 15.23 0.29
CA GLU A 202 -1.41 16.58 0.29
C GLU A 202 0.07 16.56 -0.09
N GLU A 203 0.78 15.46 0.20
CA GLU A 203 2.17 15.23 -0.21
C GLU A 203 2.29 14.71 -1.66
N SER A 204 1.17 14.32 -2.26
CA SER A 204 1.17 13.63 -3.55
C SER A 204 1.32 14.59 -4.74
N LEU A 205 2.08 14.16 -5.76
CA LEU A 205 2.32 14.94 -6.96
C LEU A 205 1.49 14.41 -8.14
N ASN A 206 0.73 15.27 -8.82
CA ASN A 206 0.08 14.90 -10.07
C ASN A 206 1.10 14.84 -11.22
N VAL A 207 1.59 13.64 -11.52
CA VAL A 207 2.66 13.41 -12.50
C VAL A 207 2.24 13.71 -13.94
N PHE A 208 0.94 13.79 -14.24
CA PHE A 208 0.47 14.15 -15.58
C PHE A 208 0.72 15.64 -15.88
N GLU A 209 0.62 16.49 -14.85
CA GLU A 209 0.77 17.95 -14.94
C GLU A 209 2.18 18.43 -14.58
N ALA A 210 2.94 17.65 -13.80
CA ALA A 210 4.28 18.03 -13.35
C ALA A 210 5.36 17.99 -14.44
N ALA A 211 6.35 18.89 -14.37
CA ALA A 211 7.53 18.85 -15.25
C ALA A 211 8.48 17.69 -14.87
N PRO A 212 9.32 17.18 -15.79
CA PRO A 212 10.30 16.12 -15.48
C PRO A 212 11.19 16.43 -14.28
N GLU A 213 11.68 17.67 -14.17
CA GLU A 213 12.56 18.13 -13.09
C GLU A 213 11.85 18.12 -11.73
N GLU A 214 10.57 18.49 -11.72
CA GLU A 214 9.72 18.46 -10.54
C GLU A 214 9.51 17.02 -10.06
N ILE A 215 9.17 16.09 -10.96
CA ILE A 215 9.02 14.67 -10.64
C ILE A 215 10.33 14.13 -10.08
N GLU A 216 11.46 14.42 -10.73
CA GLU A 216 12.77 13.96 -10.27
C GLU A 216 13.10 14.53 -8.89
N ASN A 217 12.79 15.80 -8.60
CA ASN A 217 13.02 16.44 -7.31
C ASN A 217 12.10 15.96 -6.18
N ARG A 218 10.93 15.41 -6.51
CA ARG A 218 9.97 14.85 -5.54
C ARG A 218 10.22 13.37 -5.21
N ILE A 219 11.23 12.73 -5.79
CA ILE A 219 11.61 11.35 -5.41
C ILE A 219 12.24 11.37 -4.02
N ILE A 220 11.59 10.67 -3.07
CA ILE A 220 12.12 10.38 -1.73
C ILE A 220 13.29 9.40 -1.91
N PRO A 221 14.54 9.80 -1.56
CA PRO A 221 15.69 8.94 -1.72
C PRO A 221 15.59 7.69 -0.82
N LEU A 222 16.26 6.60 -1.19
CA LEU A 222 16.23 5.33 -0.45
C LEU A 222 16.56 5.50 1.04
N GLU A 223 17.48 6.40 1.37
CA GLU A 223 17.90 6.73 2.72
C GLU A 223 16.75 7.24 3.60
N LYS A 224 15.76 7.89 3.00
CA LYS A 224 14.55 8.42 3.66
C LYS A 224 13.32 7.54 3.44
N CYS A 225 13.47 6.37 2.81
CA CYS A 225 12.38 5.41 2.67
C CYS A 225 12.28 4.53 3.93
N LEU A 226 11.08 3.97 4.16
CA LEU A 226 10.81 3.00 5.23
C LEU A 226 11.19 3.51 6.63
N GLU A 227 10.93 4.79 6.94
CA GLU A 227 11.36 5.43 8.19
C GLU A 227 10.82 4.76 9.45
N TRP A 228 9.72 4.00 9.34
CA TRP A 228 9.14 3.23 10.45
C TRP A 228 9.94 1.96 10.82
N LEU A 229 10.93 1.55 10.02
CA LEU A 229 11.76 0.39 10.32
C LEU A 229 12.99 0.77 11.16
N PRO A 230 13.39 -0.07 12.13
CA PRO A 230 14.60 0.15 12.92
C PRO A 230 15.83 0.31 12.01
N ARG A 231 16.73 1.21 12.39
CA ARG A 231 17.99 1.48 11.70
C ARG A 231 19.17 0.83 12.43
N VAL A 232 20.13 0.34 11.65
CA VAL A 232 21.45 -0.05 12.13
C VAL A 232 22.51 0.63 11.29
N VAL A 233 23.65 0.95 11.89
CA VAL A 233 24.83 1.52 11.23
C VAL A 233 25.99 0.56 11.39
N VAL A 234 26.62 0.21 10.27
CA VAL A 234 27.84 -0.60 10.23
C VAL A 234 29.07 0.28 10.09
N HIS A 235 30.22 -0.25 10.51
CA HIS A 235 31.50 0.40 10.26
C HIS A 235 31.75 0.63 8.77
N GLN A 236 32.36 1.76 8.42
CA GLN A 236 32.53 2.18 7.03
C GLN A 236 33.31 1.14 6.19
N GLU A 237 34.30 0.49 6.80
CA GLU A 237 35.10 -0.58 6.21
C GLU A 237 34.29 -1.80 5.77
N SER A 238 33.16 -2.08 6.45
CA SER A 238 32.26 -3.20 6.12
C SER A 238 31.42 -2.97 4.86
N THR A 239 31.36 -1.73 4.35
CA THR A 239 30.50 -1.31 3.24
C THR A 239 30.63 -2.20 2.01
N LYS A 240 31.87 -2.43 1.55
CA LYS A 240 32.14 -3.21 0.33
C LYS A 240 31.74 -4.67 0.49
N MET A 241 32.00 -5.26 1.66
CA MET A 241 31.67 -6.64 1.98
C MET A 241 30.16 -6.87 1.98
N ILE A 242 29.40 -5.95 2.60
CA ILE A 242 27.93 -6.02 2.64
C ILE A 242 27.33 -5.87 1.24
N LEU A 243 27.83 -4.92 0.44
CA LEU A 243 27.37 -4.73 -0.94
C LEU A 243 27.65 -5.95 -1.85
N ASN A 244 28.65 -6.76 -1.49
CA ASN A 244 28.98 -8.02 -2.16
C ASN A 244 28.24 -9.24 -1.59
N GLY A 245 27.35 -9.07 -0.61
CA GLY A 245 26.50 -10.13 -0.06
C GLY A 245 27.00 -10.76 1.24
N SER A 246 28.03 -10.21 1.88
CA SER A 246 28.45 -10.66 3.21
C SER A 246 27.34 -10.40 4.23
N GLN A 247 27.02 -11.43 5.01
CA GLN A 247 26.07 -11.31 6.12
C GLN A 247 26.64 -10.40 7.21
N ILE A 248 25.77 -9.85 8.07
CA ILE A 248 26.17 -8.84 9.05
C ILE A 248 26.38 -9.53 10.40
N HIS A 249 27.61 -9.46 10.88
CA HIS A 249 28.04 -9.98 12.17
C HIS A 249 28.14 -8.87 13.21
N LEU A 250 28.20 -9.25 14.49
CA LEU A 250 28.19 -8.32 15.61
C LEU A 250 29.30 -7.26 15.53
N GLU A 251 30.53 -7.66 15.22
CA GLU A 251 31.68 -6.75 15.12
C GLU A 251 31.56 -5.72 13.99
N MET A 252 30.67 -5.95 13.02
CA MET A 252 30.43 -5.01 11.93
C MET A 252 29.51 -3.85 12.36
N LEU A 253 28.74 -4.02 13.45
CA LEU A 253 27.75 -3.04 13.91
C LEU A 253 28.41 -1.96 14.78
N LYS A 254 28.16 -0.70 14.43
CA LYS A 254 28.60 0.48 15.19
C LYS A 254 27.49 1.03 16.10
N GLU A 255 26.30 1.21 15.54
CA GLU A 255 25.11 1.75 16.22
C GLU A 255 23.86 0.99 15.79
N TRP A 256 22.85 0.88 16.66
CA TRP A 256 21.59 0.23 16.33
C TRP A 256 20.41 0.75 17.15
N ASP A 257 19.26 0.81 16.50
CA ASP A 257 17.96 0.96 17.16
C ASP A 257 17.51 -0.37 17.81
N GLY A 258 16.46 -0.32 18.62
CA GLY A 258 15.81 -1.52 19.15
C GLY A 258 15.07 -2.32 18.07
N PHE A 259 15.31 -3.63 18.00
CA PHE A 259 14.61 -4.53 17.06
C PHE A 259 14.38 -5.93 17.65
N LYS A 260 13.37 -6.63 17.14
CA LYS A 260 13.02 -8.00 17.51
C LYS A 260 13.51 -9.02 16.49
N LYS A 261 13.69 -10.27 16.92
CA LYS A 261 13.96 -11.40 16.02
C LYS A 261 12.87 -11.50 14.94
N GLY A 262 13.29 -11.66 13.69
CA GLY A 262 12.42 -11.71 12.50
C GLY A 262 12.01 -10.33 11.97
N GLU A 263 12.37 -9.23 12.65
CA GLU A 263 12.08 -7.89 12.19
C GLU A 263 13.05 -7.47 11.07
N VAL A 264 12.56 -6.70 10.11
CA VAL A 264 13.38 -6.14 9.03
C VAL A 264 13.96 -4.80 9.47
N VAL A 265 15.27 -4.65 9.34
CA VAL A 265 16.02 -3.44 9.69
C VAL A 265 16.68 -2.80 8.48
N ARG A 266 16.86 -1.49 8.54
CA ARG A 266 17.58 -0.70 7.53
C ARG A 266 19.06 -0.63 7.88
N VAL A 267 19.92 -1.07 6.96
CA VAL A 267 21.37 -1.14 7.17
C VAL A 267 22.05 0.04 6.47
N PHE A 268 22.63 0.94 7.26
CA PHE A 268 23.36 2.11 6.81
C PHE A 268 24.86 1.99 7.09
N ASN A 269 25.68 2.76 6.39
CA ASN A 269 27.08 3.01 6.74
C ASN A 269 27.24 4.36 7.47
N GLU A 270 28.48 4.71 7.83
CA GLU A 270 28.81 5.94 8.55
C GLU A 270 28.59 7.22 7.72
N GLU A 271 28.63 7.10 6.39
CA GLU A 271 28.31 8.20 5.45
C GLU A 271 26.80 8.43 5.27
N GLY A 272 25.95 7.66 5.95
CA GLY A 272 24.49 7.78 5.88
C GLY A 272 23.86 7.16 4.62
N ARG A 273 24.62 6.34 3.87
CA ARG A 273 24.11 5.61 2.71
C ARG A 273 23.35 4.35 3.14
N LEU A 274 22.18 4.10 2.54
CA LEU A 274 21.47 2.84 2.73
C LEU A 274 22.14 1.72 1.92
N LEU A 275 22.74 0.76 2.60
CA LEU A 275 23.41 -0.39 1.96
C LEU A 275 22.43 -1.52 1.63
N ALA A 276 21.56 -1.85 2.58
CA ALA A 276 20.68 -3.01 2.48
C ALA A 276 19.47 -2.94 3.43
N LEU A 277 18.53 -3.86 3.22
CA LEU A 277 17.57 -4.33 4.22
C LEU A 277 17.97 -5.73 4.67
N ALA A 278 17.94 -5.98 5.98
CA ALA A 278 18.30 -7.25 6.58
C ALA A 278 17.24 -7.68 7.60
N GLU A 279 17.12 -8.97 7.85
CA GLU A 279 16.24 -9.54 8.87
C GLU A 279 17.06 -9.87 10.13
N ALA A 280 16.53 -9.51 11.30
CA ALA A 280 17.21 -9.75 12.56
C ALA A 280 17.13 -11.21 13.01
N GLU A 281 18.27 -11.84 13.25
CA GLU A 281 18.37 -13.23 13.74
C GLU A 281 18.09 -13.34 15.24
N ARG A 282 18.25 -12.23 15.96
CA ARG A 282 18.12 -12.12 17.42
C ARG A 282 17.50 -10.77 17.80
N ASN A 283 17.02 -10.67 19.03
CA ASN A 283 16.61 -9.37 19.59
C ASN A 283 17.84 -8.50 19.82
N SER A 284 17.70 -7.18 19.65
CA SER A 284 18.79 -6.22 19.85
C SER A 284 19.33 -6.21 21.29
N SER A 285 18.51 -6.57 22.28
CA SER A 285 18.94 -6.68 23.69
C SER A 285 19.96 -7.81 23.94
N PHE A 286 20.03 -8.81 23.06
CA PHE A 286 20.97 -9.92 23.20
C PHE A 286 22.37 -9.60 22.66
N LEU A 287 22.54 -8.48 21.95
CA LEU A 287 23.82 -8.09 21.35
C LEU A 287 24.88 -7.76 22.40
N GLU A 288 24.47 -7.13 23.51
CA GLU A 288 25.38 -6.86 24.63
C GLU A 288 25.89 -8.15 25.28
N THR A 289 25.03 -9.17 25.40
CA THR A 289 25.42 -10.49 25.91
C THR A 289 26.42 -11.17 24.98
N LEU A 290 26.17 -11.15 23.67
CA LEU A 290 27.13 -11.70 22.69
C LEU A 290 28.47 -10.98 22.74
N ARG A 291 28.45 -9.65 22.86
CA ARG A 291 29.65 -8.81 22.97
C ARG A 291 30.45 -9.13 24.24
N LYS A 292 29.78 -9.32 25.39
CA LYS A 292 30.42 -9.70 26.67
C LYS A 292 31.10 -11.07 26.62
N HIS A 293 30.61 -11.97 25.77
CA HIS A 293 31.18 -13.30 25.58
C HIS A 293 32.10 -13.40 24.35
N GLU A 294 32.45 -12.27 23.73
CA GLU A 294 33.33 -12.21 22.54
C GLU A 294 32.85 -13.12 21.40
N ARG A 295 31.52 -13.27 21.26
CA ARG A 295 30.90 -14.10 20.24
C ARG A 295 30.53 -13.27 19.01
N ASN A 296 31.35 -13.35 17.96
CA ASN A 296 31.09 -12.65 16.69
C ASN A 296 30.08 -13.38 15.78
N GLU A 297 28.85 -13.47 16.25
CA GLU A 297 27.78 -14.18 15.54
C GLU A 297 27.11 -13.31 14.48
N ARG A 298 26.49 -13.98 13.50
CA ARG A 298 25.61 -13.30 12.55
C ARG A 298 24.42 -12.70 13.30
N VAL A 299 24.26 -11.39 13.21
CA VAL A 299 23.18 -10.65 13.87
C VAL A 299 22.03 -10.40 12.89
N LEU A 300 22.35 -10.12 11.63
CA LEU A 300 21.35 -9.84 10.59
C LEU A 300 21.64 -10.64 9.33
N THR A 301 20.58 -11.14 8.71
CA THR A 301 20.62 -11.83 7.42
C THR A 301 20.15 -10.90 6.31
N LEU A 302 20.99 -10.66 5.30
CA LEU A 302 20.69 -9.76 4.18
C LEU A 302 19.48 -10.26 3.38
N ARG A 303 18.47 -9.38 3.22
CA ARG A 303 17.27 -9.64 2.44
C ARG A 303 17.26 -8.89 1.11
N LYS A 304 17.71 -7.63 1.09
CA LYS A 304 17.83 -6.81 -0.14
C LYS A 304 19.05 -5.90 -0.08
N VAL A 305 19.98 -6.02 -1.02
CA VAL A 305 21.18 -5.15 -1.10
C VAL A 305 21.01 -4.11 -2.20
N PHE A 306 21.29 -2.83 -1.92
CA PHE A 306 21.16 -1.72 -2.87
C PHE A 306 22.51 -1.34 -3.48
N ASN A 307 22.84 -1.95 -4.62
CA ASN A 307 24.00 -1.55 -5.41
C ASN A 307 23.59 -0.42 -6.38
N THR A 308 24.11 0.78 -6.14
CA THR A 308 23.79 2.02 -6.88
C THR A 308 24.98 2.50 -7.73
N ARG A 309 25.80 1.57 -8.24
CA ARG A 309 26.81 1.88 -9.25
C ARG A 309 26.20 2.48 -10.51
#